data_AF-A0A1T5B252-F1
#
_entry.id   AF-A0A1T5B252-F1
#
_cell.length_a   1.000
_cell.length_b   1.000
_cell.length_c   1.000
_cell.angle_alpha   90.00
_cell.angle_beta   90.00
_cell.angle_gamma   90.00
#
_symmetry.space_group_name_H-M   'P 1'
#
loop_
_entity.id
_entity.type
_entity.pdbx_description
1 polymer ?
#
loop_
_entity_poly.entity_id
_entity_poly.type
_entity_poly.pdbx_seq_one_letter_code
_entity_poly.pdbx_strand_id
1 'polypeptide(L)' 'MTKEEEQEFIEKIKETIMPYAQNMTEEQIKSLVQTVQNQNQSLPSGFADMLLEQIRFLKYGKES' A
#
# COMPACT_ATOMS: atom_id res chain seq x y z
N MET A 1 2.64 -2.29 15.41
CA MET A 1 3.93 -1.69 14.99
C MET A 1 4.26 -0.60 15.99
N THR A 2 5.54 -0.30 16.18
CA THR A 2 5.95 0.93 16.87
C THR A 2 5.72 2.12 15.93
N LYS A 3 5.72 3.35 16.48
CA LYS A 3 5.58 4.56 15.67
C LYS A 3 6.69 4.72 14.63
N GLU A 4 7.89 4.23 14.95
CA GLU A 4 9.05 4.27 14.07
C GLU A 4 8.88 3.29 12.91
N GLU A 5 8.46 2.05 13.18
CA GLU A 5 8.18 1.03 12.16
C GLU A 5 7.06 1.46 11.20
N GLU A 6 6.00 2.09 11.72
CA GLU A 6 4.92 2.63 10.89
C GLU A 6 5.42 3.70 9.93
N GLN A 7 6.31 4.57 10.41
CA GLN A 7 6.86 5.64 9.60
C GLN A 7 7.81 5.11 8.52
N GLU A 8 8.70 4.19 8.86
CA GLU A 8 9.56 3.51 7.89
C GLU A 8 8.74 2.78 6.82
N PHE A 9 7.65 2.12 7.22
CA PHE A 9 6.75 1.45 6.30
C PHE A 9 6.09 2.44 5.32
N ILE A 10 5.58 3.56 5.82
CA ILE A 10 4.98 4.61 4.99
C ILE A 10 6.00 5.21 4.02
N GLU A 11 7.21 5.53 4.48
CA GLU A 11 8.27 6.08 3.62
C GLU A 11 8.66 5.07 2.53
N LYS A 12 8.75 3.78 2.87
CA LYS A 12 9.01 2.72 1.89
C LYS A 12 7.91 2.63 0.84
N ILE A 13 6.64 2.78 1.22
CA ILE A 13 5.52 2.82 0.26
C ILE A 13 5.66 4.03 -0.68
N LYS A 14 6.01 5.21 -0.14
CA LYS A 14 6.21 6.43 -0.93
C LYS A 14 7.35 6.30 -1.93
N GLU A 15 8.45 5.67 -1.55
CA GLU A 15 9.62 5.50 -2.42
C GLU A 15 9.41 4.44 -3.48
N THR A 16 8.73 3.34 -3.14
CA THR A 16 8.70 2.13 -3.99
C THR A 16 7.39 1.93 -4.74
N ILE A 17 6.25 2.21 -4.11
CA ILE A 17 4.92 1.90 -4.67
C ILE A 17 4.29 3.12 -5.30
N MET A 18 4.36 4.28 -4.63
CA MET A 18 3.69 5.50 -5.08
C MET A 18 4.11 5.97 -6.49
N PRO A 19 5.37 5.90 -6.94
CA PRO A 19 5.74 6.33 -8.29
C PRO A 19 4.96 5.58 -9.39
N TYR A 20 4.56 4.34 -9.13
CA TYR A 20 3.74 3.52 -10.02
C TYR A 20 2.25 3.73 -9.74
N ALA A 21 1.85 3.65 -8.46
CA ALA A 21 0.45 3.73 -8.04
C ALA A 21 -0.21 5.09 -8.35
N GLN A 22 0.56 6.18 -8.47
CA GLN A 22 0.06 7.49 -8.91
C GLN A 22 -0.61 7.42 -10.29
N ASN A 23 -0.07 6.61 -11.21
CA ASN A 23 -0.60 6.44 -12.56
C ASN A 23 -1.55 5.24 -12.71
N MET A 24 -1.80 4.48 -11.62
CA MET A 24 -2.72 3.34 -11.63
C MET A 24 -4.12 3.75 -11.19
N THR A 25 -5.14 3.09 -11.74
CA THR A 25 -6.51 3.14 -11.23
C THR A 25 -6.63 2.39 -9.91
N GLU A 26 -7.67 2.68 -9.14
CA GLU A 26 -7.92 1.99 -7.87
C GLU A 26 -8.09 0.47 -8.04
N GLU A 27 -8.75 0.03 -9.11
CA GLU A 27 -8.91 -1.39 -9.43
C GLU A 27 -7.57 -2.07 -9.73
N GLN A 28 -6.68 -1.39 -10.45
CA GLN A 28 -5.33 -1.90 -10.72
C GLN A 28 -4.49 -2.03 -9.45
N ILE A 29 -4.58 -1.04 -8.55
CA ILE A 29 -3.89 -1.09 -7.25
C ILE A 29 -4.44 -2.25 -6.42
N LYS A 30 -5.77 -2.40 -6.35
CA LYS A 30 -6.43 -3.50 -5.64
C LYS A 30 -6.02 -4.88 -6.18
N SER A 31 -5.99 -5.04 -7.50
CA SER A 31 -5.56 -6.29 -8.14
C SER A 31 -4.09 -6.60 -7.84
N LEU A 32 -3.23 -5.58 -7.82
CA LEU A 32 -1.81 -5.73 -7.53
C LEU A 32 -1.58 -6.22 -6.09
N VAL A 33 -2.17 -5.54 -5.10
CA VAL A 33 -1.97 -5.90 -3.68
C VAL A 33 -2.56 -7.27 -3.34
N GLN A 34 -3.70 -7.64 -3.94
CA GLN A 34 -4.27 -8.98 -3.79
C GLN A 34 -3.37 -10.05 -4.40
N THR A 35 -2.81 -9.79 -5.59
CA THR A 35 -1.87 -10.71 -6.24
C THR A 35 -0.63 -10.93 -5.36
N VAL A 36 -0.08 -9.86 -4.79
CA VAL A 36 1.08 -9.93 -3.89
C VAL A 36 0.77 -10.77 -2.64
N GLN A 37 -0.38 -10.57 -1.99
CA GLN A 37 -0.78 -11.37 -0.83
C GLN A 37 -0.97 -12.85 -1.17
N ASN A 38 -1.57 -13.15 -2.34
CA ASN A 38 -1.77 -14.53 -2.79
C ASN A 38 -0.46 -15.24 -3.15
N GLN A 39 0.51 -14.49 -3.69
CA GLN A 39 1.84 -15.01 -4.06
C GLN A 39 2.78 -15.14 -2.86
N ASN A 40 2.52 -14.43 -1.76
CA ASN A 40 3.38 -14.40 -0.58
C ASN A 40 2.58 -14.85 0.64
N GLN A 41 2.43 -16.17 0.81
CA GLN A 41 1.73 -16.78 1.95
C GLN A 41 2.40 -16.49 3.31
N SER A 42 3.62 -15.95 3.31
CA SER A 42 4.31 -15.47 4.51
C SER A 42 3.82 -14.10 4.98
N LEU A 43 3.05 -13.37 4.17
CA LEU A 43 2.47 -12.10 4.58
C LEU A 43 1.28 -12.33 5.52
N PRO A 44 1.15 -11.52 6.59
CA PRO A 44 -0.01 -11.61 7.47
C PRO A 44 -1.32 -11.42 6.72
N SER A 45 -2.37 -12.13 7.16
CA SER A 45 -3.73 -11.89 6.68
C SER A 45 -4.13 -10.44 6.92
N GLY A 46 -4.68 -9.78 5.89
CA GLY A 46 -5.08 -8.37 5.94
C GLY A 46 -3.96 -7.38 5.57
N PHE A 47 -2.75 -7.86 5.25
CA PHE A 47 -1.67 -6.99 4.77
C PHE A 47 -2.05 -6.25 3.47
N ALA A 48 -2.71 -6.92 2.53
CA ALA A 48 -3.16 -6.28 1.30
C ALA A 48 -4.16 -5.15 1.55
N ASP A 49 -5.08 -5.34 2.51
CA ASP A 49 -6.09 -4.34 2.85
C ASP A 49 -5.41 -3.12 3.51
N MET A 50 -4.50 -3.36 4.46
CA MET A 50 -3.70 -2.31 5.09
C MET A 50 -2.87 -1.52 4.05
N LEU A 51 -2.22 -2.22 3.12
CA LEU A 51 -1.43 -1.59 2.06
C LEU A 51 -2.31 -0.76 1.11
N LEU A 52 -3.49 -1.28 0.75
CA LEU A 52 -4.46 -0.57 -0.08
C LEU A 52 -4.94 0.72 0.59
N GLU A 53 -5.26 0.67 1.88
CA GLU A 53 -5.67 1.85 2.65
C GLU A 53 -4.57 2.91 2.68
N GLN A 54 -3.31 2.51 2.90
CA GLN A 54 -2.20 3.46 2.90
C GLN A 54 -1.95 4.08 1.53
N ILE A 55 -2.05 3.30 0.45
CA ILE A 55 -1.94 3.83 -0.92
C ILE A 55 -3.09 4.80 -1.20
N ARG A 56 -4.33 4.47 -0.81
CA ARG A 56 -5.48 5.38 -0.94
C ARG A 56 -5.27 6.67 -0.17
N PHE A 57 -4.82 6.60 1.08
CA PHE A 57 -4.54 7.77 1.91
C PHE A 57 -3.45 8.64 1.29
N LEU A 58 -2.35 8.06 0.81
CA LEU A 58 -1.26 8.79 0.17
C LEU A 58 -1.64 9.38 -1.20
N LYS A 59 -2.54 8.73 -1.94
CA LYS A 59 -2.97 9.15 -3.27
C LYS A 59 -4.08 10.22 -3.22
N TYR A 60 -5.09 10.02 -2.36
CA TYR A 60 -6.31 10.83 -2.32
C TYR A 60 -6.43 11.67 -1.04
N GLY A 61 -5.75 11.31 0.04
CA GLY A 61 -5.83 11.99 1.34
C GLY A 61 -5.14 13.36 1.42
N LYS A 62 -4.64 13.90 0.30
CA LYS A 62 -4.15 15.29 0.21
C LYS A 62 -5.24 16.32 -0.10
N GLU A 63 -6.49 15.91 -0.34
CA GLU A 63 -7.61 16.80 -0.68
C GLU A 63 -8.57 17.09 0.49
N SER A 64 -8.05 17.36 1.69
CA SER A 64 -8.85 17.89 2.82
C SER A 64 -8.29 19.19 3.35
#